data_AF-A0A3B6R754-F1
#
_entry.id   AF-A0A3B6R754-F1
#
_cell.length_a   1.000
_cell.length_b   1.000
_cell.length_c   1.000
_cell.angle_alpha   90.00
_cell.angle_beta   90.00
_cell.angle_gamma   90.00
#
_symmetry.space_group_name_H-M   'P 1'
#
loop_
_entity.id
_entity.type
_entity.pdbx_description
1 polymer ?
#
loop_
_entity_poly.entity_id
_entity_poly.type
_entity_poly.pdbx_seq_one_letter_code
_entity_poly.pdbx_strand_id
1 'polypeptide(L)'
;MSATSIFFSAIAIMLLSTTIAAESSASGGAKPKVTNFMVEACKNASMKNKIYDPNPITQEFCVSTLMLDNRSAEAKDLHSLIHIAIDILKGQVVAANGNVKQMLQDTKNGTATMRALSYCMVDYDRMVSILNICDTMIKEYHGRKGGANDGLLSSELPACVERVDKPFIDCWLGLLAMEAKKLLDENFAVGMSVTLNFCLASTI
;
A
#
# COMPACT_ATOMS: atom_id res chain seq x y z
N MET A 1 37.69 -6.30 15.10
CA MET A 1 37.09 -5.89 13.81
C MET A 1 35.77 -6.61 13.68
N SER A 2 34.65 -5.92 13.81
CA SER A 2 33.33 -6.48 13.54
C SER A 2 32.61 -5.48 12.63
N ALA A 3 32.52 -5.82 11.36
CA ALA A 3 31.81 -5.02 10.37
C ALA A 3 30.33 -5.43 10.44
N THR A 4 29.53 -4.61 11.11
CA THR A 4 28.07 -4.73 11.10
C THR A 4 27.57 -4.35 9.72
N SER A 5 27.27 -5.33 8.88
CA SER A 5 26.66 -5.11 7.56
C SER A 5 25.19 -4.78 7.74
N ILE A 6 24.86 -3.49 7.73
CA ILE A 6 23.47 -3.02 7.65
C ILE A 6 23.11 -3.00 6.17
N PHE A 7 22.38 -4.01 5.71
CA PHE A 7 21.79 -4.03 4.38
C PHE A 7 20.64 -3.02 4.34
N PHE A 8 20.95 -1.75 4.05
CA PHE A 8 19.96 -0.80 3.58
C PHE A 8 19.56 -1.20 2.16
N SER A 9 18.47 -1.96 2.03
CA SER A 9 17.84 -2.16 0.73
C SER A 9 17.25 -0.83 0.28
N ALA A 10 18.01 -0.09 -0.52
CA ALA A 10 17.50 1.04 -1.29
C ALA A 10 16.52 0.49 -2.32
N ILE A 11 15.25 0.37 -1.95
CA ILE A 11 14.18 0.05 -2.90
C ILE A 11 14.04 1.27 -3.81
N ALA A 12 14.73 1.23 -4.94
CA ALA A 12 14.50 2.14 -6.05
C ALA A 12 13.08 1.87 -6.55
N ILE A 13 12.15 2.76 -6.21
CA ILE A 13 10.78 2.74 -6.72
C ILE A 13 10.88 2.95 -8.25
N MET A 14 10.81 1.86 -9.02
CA MET A 14 10.77 1.93 -10.47
C MET A 14 9.42 2.53 -10.88
N LEU A 15 9.42 3.83 -11.16
CA LEU A 15 8.32 4.57 -11.75
C LEU A 15 8.06 4.05 -13.18
N LEU A 16 7.05 3.20 -13.37
CA LEU A 16 6.56 2.84 -14.70
C LEU A 16 5.59 3.93 -15.19
N SER A 17 6.12 4.83 -16.02
CA SER A 17 5.33 5.83 -16.74
C SER A 17 4.69 5.17 -17.97
N THR A 18 3.41 4.80 -17.90
CA THR A 18 2.64 4.48 -19.11
C THR A 18 2.10 5.77 -19.72
N THR A 19 2.76 6.29 -20.74
CA THR A 19 2.30 7.48 -21.49
C THR A 19 1.14 7.10 -22.41
N ILE A 20 -0.09 7.43 -22.00
CA ILE A 20 -1.19 7.64 -22.95
C ILE A 20 -1.15 9.12 -23.31
N ALA A 21 -0.77 9.41 -24.56
CA ALA A 21 -0.72 10.76 -25.08
C ALA A 21 -2.14 11.34 -25.19
N ALA A 22 -2.41 12.37 -24.40
CA ALA A 22 -3.39 13.42 -24.70
C ALA A 22 -2.80 14.74 -24.17
N GLU A 23 -2.63 15.70 -25.06
CA GLU A 23 -1.98 16.98 -24.80
C GLU A 23 -2.72 17.80 -23.74
N SER A 24 -2.02 18.24 -22.69
CA SER A 24 -2.17 19.61 -22.16
C SER A 24 -1.04 19.98 -21.19
N SER A 25 -0.44 21.13 -21.49
CA SER A 25 0.34 22.02 -20.62
C SER A 25 1.39 21.44 -19.66
N ALA A 26 2.65 21.68 -20.02
CA ALA A 26 3.85 21.72 -19.18
C ALA A 26 3.62 21.70 -17.66
N SER A 27 3.87 20.54 -17.04
CA SER A 27 4.17 20.44 -15.62
C SER A 27 5.53 19.76 -15.49
N GLY A 28 6.58 20.57 -15.38
CA GLY A 28 7.88 20.08 -14.95
C GLY A 28 7.71 19.31 -13.65
N GLY A 29 8.12 18.04 -13.64
CA GLY A 29 8.00 17.11 -12.53
C GLY A 29 8.82 17.52 -11.31
N ALA A 30 8.39 18.56 -10.62
CA ALA A 30 8.86 18.85 -9.28
C ALA A 30 8.35 17.74 -8.37
N LYS A 31 9.26 17.10 -7.61
CA LYS A 31 8.85 16.22 -6.52
C LYS A 31 7.89 17.01 -5.62
N PRO A 32 6.81 16.38 -5.11
CA PRO A 32 5.89 17.05 -4.20
C PRO A 32 6.65 17.70 -3.04
N LYS A 33 6.08 18.71 -2.39
CA LYS A 33 6.72 19.33 -1.24
C LYS A 33 6.33 18.57 0.03
N VAL A 34 7.32 18.09 0.78
CA VAL A 34 7.07 17.53 2.12
C VAL A 34 6.50 18.62 3.03
N THR A 35 5.37 18.35 3.68
CA THR A 35 4.72 19.28 4.61
C THR A 35 4.94 18.84 6.06
N ASN A 36 4.90 19.80 6.99
CA ASN A 36 4.95 19.49 8.44
C ASN A 36 3.79 18.58 8.86
N PHE A 37 2.62 18.73 8.21
CA PHE A 37 1.46 17.89 8.47
C PHE A 37 1.72 16.43 8.12
N MET A 38 2.27 16.16 6.93
CA MET A 38 2.67 14.80 6.53
C MET A 38 3.69 14.20 7.50
N VAL A 39 4.69 15.00 7.89
CA VAL A 39 5.75 14.57 8.82
C VAL A 39 5.15 14.15 10.17
N GLU A 40 4.25 14.96 10.74
CA GLU A 40 3.65 14.62 12.04
C GLU A 40 2.69 13.43 11.94
N ALA A 41 1.89 13.34 10.88
CA ALA A 41 1.04 12.16 10.62
C ALA A 41 1.86 10.87 10.52
N CYS A 42 2.96 10.90 9.77
CA CYS A 42 3.87 9.78 9.61
C CYS A 42 4.62 9.41 10.90
N LYS A 43 5.00 10.41 11.70
CA LYS A 43 5.58 10.18 13.01
C LYS A 43 4.58 9.46 13.93
N ASN A 44 3.33 9.88 13.95
CA ASN A 44 2.28 9.23 14.73
C ASN A 44 2.02 7.79 14.27
N ALA A 45 1.92 7.57 12.96
CA ALA A 45 1.74 6.23 12.38
C ALA A 45 2.92 5.29 12.73
N SER A 46 4.16 5.76 12.56
CA SER A 46 5.36 4.96 12.89
C SER A 46 5.48 4.65 14.39
N MET A 47 5.11 5.58 15.28
CA MET A 47 5.06 5.30 16.72
C MET A 47 4.02 4.24 17.08
N LYS A 48 2.84 4.28 16.45
CA LYS A 48 1.79 3.27 16.64
C LYS A 48 2.26 1.89 16.20
N ASN A 49 2.97 1.81 15.07
CA ASN A 49 3.42 0.54 14.50
C ASN A 49 4.48 -0.17 15.36
N LYS A 50 5.38 0.59 16.01
CA LYS A 50 6.40 0.06 16.95
C LYS A 50 5.81 -0.79 18.09
N ILE A 51 4.53 -0.62 18.40
CA ILE A 51 3.84 -1.38 19.45
C ILE A 51 3.50 -2.80 18.99
N TYR A 52 3.29 -3.01 17.69
CA TYR A 52 2.70 -4.22 17.14
C TYR A 52 3.62 -5.00 16.19
N ASP A 53 4.65 -4.36 15.63
CA ASP A 53 5.52 -4.95 14.60
C ASP A 53 7.00 -4.94 15.02
N PRO A 54 7.72 -6.09 14.97
CA PRO A 54 9.16 -6.14 15.19
C PRO A 54 9.99 -5.43 14.11
N ASN A 55 9.44 -5.20 12.92
CA ASN A 55 10.06 -4.47 11.81
C ASN A 55 9.20 -3.26 11.40
N PRO A 56 9.11 -2.24 12.26
CA PRO A 56 8.10 -1.23 12.09
C PRO A 56 8.38 -0.30 10.90
N ILE A 57 7.33 0.16 10.24
CA ILE A 57 7.39 1.23 9.24
C ILE A 57 8.07 2.46 9.87
N THR A 58 8.96 3.08 9.11
CA THR A 58 9.63 4.29 9.56
C THR A 58 8.85 5.53 9.14
N GLN A 59 9.10 6.65 9.82
CA GLN A 59 8.56 7.94 9.41
C GLN A 59 9.02 8.28 7.98
N GLU A 60 10.28 7.99 7.64
CA GLU A 60 10.85 8.24 6.32
C GLU A 60 10.14 7.43 5.23
N PHE A 61 9.83 6.16 5.49
CA PHE A 61 9.09 5.32 4.56
C PHE A 61 7.67 5.84 4.34
N CYS A 62 6.98 6.25 5.41
CA CYS A 62 5.65 6.85 5.32
C CYS A 62 5.68 8.12 4.46
N VAL A 63 6.60 9.05 4.75
CA VAL A 63 6.71 10.31 4.01
C VAL A 63 7.06 10.04 2.54
N SER A 64 8.04 9.18 2.26
CA SER A 64 8.43 8.88 0.88
C SER A 64 7.32 8.22 0.08
N THR A 65 6.51 7.37 0.72
CA THR A 65 5.35 6.73 0.09
C THR A 65 4.27 7.75 -0.24
N LEU A 66 3.87 8.60 0.70
CA LEU A 66 2.86 9.64 0.46
C LEU A 66 3.29 10.60 -0.65
N MET A 67 4.59 10.86 -0.78
CA MET A 67 5.19 11.71 -1.80
C MET A 67 5.17 11.11 -3.21
N LEU A 68 4.69 9.87 -3.38
CA LEU A 68 4.37 9.31 -4.69
C LEU A 68 3.16 9.99 -5.35
N ASP A 69 2.31 10.65 -4.56
CA ASP A 69 1.14 11.39 -5.02
C ASP A 69 1.24 12.86 -4.58
N ASN A 70 1.11 13.79 -5.53
CA ASN A 70 1.21 15.23 -5.26
C ASN A 70 0.06 15.76 -4.40
N ARG A 71 -1.10 15.10 -4.41
CA ARG A 71 -2.25 15.45 -3.55
C ARG A 71 -1.89 15.43 -2.07
N SER A 72 -0.88 14.64 -1.68
CA SER A 72 -0.41 14.58 -0.28
C SER A 72 0.08 15.93 0.25
N ALA A 73 0.64 16.77 -0.62
CA ALA A 73 1.09 18.11 -0.23
C ALA A 73 -0.06 19.09 0.03
N GLU A 74 -1.24 18.79 -0.50
CA GLU A 74 -2.46 19.62 -0.40
C GLU A 74 -3.44 19.11 0.67
N ALA A 75 -3.17 17.93 1.25
CA ALA A 75 -3.99 17.33 2.29
C ALA A 75 -4.12 18.26 3.51
N LYS A 76 -5.36 18.56 3.90
CA LYS A 76 -5.68 19.47 5.01
C LYS A 76 -5.97 18.75 6.32
N ASP A 77 -6.22 17.45 6.24
CA ASP A 77 -6.60 16.59 7.36
C ASP A 77 -6.13 15.13 7.14
N LEU A 78 -6.24 14.32 8.19
CA LEU A 78 -5.78 12.93 8.17
C LEU A 78 -6.64 12.09 7.21
N HIS A 79 -7.94 12.38 7.09
CA HIS A 79 -8.85 11.69 6.19
C HIS A 79 -8.37 11.76 4.74
N SER A 80 -8.04 12.96 4.28
CA SER A 80 -7.50 13.20 2.95
C SER A 80 -6.19 12.43 2.74
N LEU A 81 -5.30 12.45 3.74
CA LEU A 81 -4.01 11.79 3.66
C LEU A 81 -4.13 10.26 3.59
N ILE A 82 -5.04 9.67 4.37
CA ILE A 82 -5.30 8.23 4.36
C ILE A 82 -5.94 7.80 3.04
N HIS A 83 -6.90 8.57 2.53
CA HIS A 83 -7.49 8.29 1.22
C HIS A 83 -6.41 8.27 0.11
N ILE A 84 -5.49 9.25 0.12
CA ILE A 84 -4.37 9.27 -0.83
C ILE A 84 -3.45 8.05 -0.64
N ALA A 85 -3.16 7.66 0.61
CA ALA A 85 -2.36 6.47 0.90
C ALA A 85 -3.01 5.17 0.40
N ILE A 86 -4.35 5.08 0.45
CA ILE A 86 -5.10 3.94 -0.10
C ILE A 86 -5.05 3.94 -1.62
N ASP A 87 -5.18 5.09 -2.28
CA ASP A 87 -5.04 5.19 -3.73
C ASP A 87 -3.65 4.75 -4.20
N ILE A 88 -2.60 5.16 -3.48
CA ILE A 88 -1.22 4.72 -3.73
C ILE A 88 -1.11 3.19 -3.59
N LEU A 89 -1.62 2.63 -2.49
CA LEU A 89 -1.62 1.18 -2.25
C LEU A 89 -2.38 0.41 -3.34
N LYS A 90 -3.55 0.90 -3.75
CA LYS A 90 -4.31 0.31 -4.87
C LYS A 90 -3.47 0.31 -6.16
N GLY A 91 -2.78 1.41 -6.46
CA GLY A 91 -1.88 1.50 -7.60
C GLY A 91 -0.75 0.46 -7.54
N GLN A 92 -0.12 0.29 -6.38
CA GLN A 92 0.92 -0.71 -6.16
C GLN A 92 0.39 -2.14 -6.33
N VAL A 93 -0.78 -2.45 -5.77
CA VAL A 93 -1.44 -3.75 -5.91
C VAL A 93 -1.75 -4.05 -7.39
N VAL A 94 -2.30 -3.08 -8.12
CA VAL A 94 -2.59 -3.24 -9.56
C VAL A 94 -1.32 -3.47 -10.37
N ALA A 95 -0.24 -2.75 -10.06
CA ALA A 95 1.05 -2.94 -10.73
C ALA A 95 1.64 -4.33 -10.46
N ALA A 96 1.65 -4.78 -9.20
CA ALA A 96 2.12 -6.11 -8.82
C ALA A 96 1.29 -7.22 -9.49
N ASN A 97 -0.04 -7.04 -9.55
CA ASN A 97 -0.92 -7.96 -10.27
C ASN A 97 -0.63 -7.99 -11.78
N GLY A 98 -0.32 -6.84 -12.39
CA GLY A 98 0.12 -6.76 -13.78
C GLY A 98 1.37 -7.62 -14.04
N ASN A 99 2.34 -7.57 -13.13
CA ASN A 99 3.57 -8.39 -13.23
C ASN A 99 3.28 -9.89 -13.04
N VAL A 100 2.39 -10.25 -12.11
CA VAL A 100 1.91 -11.64 -11.97
C VAL A 100 1.22 -12.13 -13.25
N LYS A 101 0.34 -11.30 -13.84
CA LYS A 101 -0.36 -11.62 -15.10
C LYS A 101 0.63 -11.82 -16.24
N GLN A 102 1.65 -10.98 -16.35
CA GLN A 102 2.71 -11.15 -17.36
C GLN A 102 3.45 -12.47 -17.17
N MET A 103 3.88 -12.81 -15.95
CA MET A 103 4.57 -14.06 -15.67
C MET A 103 3.67 -15.29 -15.92
N LEU A 104 2.38 -15.17 -15.63
CA LEU A 104 1.40 -16.23 -15.87
C LEU A 104 1.25 -16.53 -17.36
N GLN A 105 1.28 -15.53 -18.24
CA GLN A 105 1.22 -15.73 -19.69
C GLN A 105 2.40 -16.54 -20.23
N ASP A 106 3.59 -16.36 -19.65
CA ASP A 106 4.81 -17.06 -20.05
C ASP A 106 4.93 -18.46 -19.41
N THR A 107 4.03 -18.79 -18.48
CA THR A 107 4.09 -20.03 -17.70
C THR A 107 3.40 -21.19 -18.42
N LYS A 108 4.05 -22.36 -18.45
CA LYS A 108 3.47 -23.58 -19.01
C LYS A 108 2.20 -24.02 -18.26
N ASN A 109 1.17 -24.36 -19.03
CA ASN A 109 -0.09 -24.88 -18.52
C ASN A 109 0.07 -26.15 -17.66
N GLY A 110 -0.77 -26.28 -16.64
CA GLY A 110 -0.83 -27.46 -15.77
C GLY A 110 0.29 -27.58 -14.73
N THR A 111 1.14 -26.56 -14.60
CA THR A 111 2.22 -26.53 -13.61
C THR A 111 1.74 -25.99 -12.25
N ALA A 112 2.49 -26.33 -11.19
CA ALA A 112 2.27 -25.75 -9.86
C ALA A 112 2.48 -24.22 -9.88
N THR A 113 3.45 -23.74 -10.66
CA THR A 113 3.70 -22.32 -10.90
C THR A 113 2.49 -21.59 -11.48
N MET A 114 1.88 -22.15 -12.55
CA MET A 114 0.67 -21.57 -13.14
C MET A 114 -0.44 -21.42 -12.09
N ARG A 115 -0.62 -22.46 -11.26
CA ARG A 115 -1.61 -22.46 -10.18
C ARG A 115 -1.32 -21.38 -9.13
N ALA A 116 -0.08 -21.27 -8.67
CA ALA A 116 0.32 -20.26 -7.68
C ALA A 116 0.10 -18.83 -8.21
N LEU A 117 0.55 -18.54 -9.44
CA LEU A 117 0.34 -17.23 -10.08
C LEU A 117 -1.14 -16.93 -10.30
N SER A 118 -1.95 -17.93 -10.66
CA SER A 118 -3.40 -17.77 -10.83
C SER A 118 -4.09 -17.40 -9.51
N TYR A 119 -3.68 -18.00 -8.39
CA TYR A 119 -4.20 -17.62 -7.07
C TYR A 119 -3.74 -16.22 -6.66
N CYS A 120 -2.46 -15.87 -6.82
CA CYS A 120 -1.98 -14.50 -6.59
C CYS A 120 -2.79 -13.45 -7.36
N MET A 121 -3.15 -13.73 -8.61
CA MET A 121 -3.96 -12.83 -9.41
C MET A 121 -5.33 -12.58 -8.76
N VAL A 122 -6.00 -13.65 -8.31
CA VAL A 122 -7.29 -13.57 -7.60
C VAL A 122 -7.15 -12.83 -6.27
N ASP A 123 -6.07 -13.09 -5.54
CA ASP A 123 -5.81 -12.44 -4.25
C ASP A 123 -5.56 -10.94 -4.42
N TYR A 124 -4.79 -10.52 -5.42
CA TYR A 124 -4.62 -9.09 -5.71
C TYR A 124 -5.93 -8.41 -6.14
N ASP A 125 -6.76 -9.07 -6.97
CA ASP A 125 -8.08 -8.52 -7.33
C ASP A 125 -8.99 -8.39 -6.09
N ARG A 126 -8.88 -9.34 -5.14
CA ARG A 126 -9.56 -9.26 -3.85
C ARG A 126 -9.03 -8.12 -2.99
N MET A 127 -7.72 -7.88 -2.95
CA MET A 127 -7.13 -6.73 -2.25
C MET A 127 -7.70 -5.42 -2.78
N VAL A 128 -7.74 -5.22 -4.11
CA VAL A 128 -8.34 -4.03 -4.73
C VAL A 128 -9.81 -3.86 -4.32
N SER A 129 -10.57 -4.96 -4.31
CA SER A 129 -11.98 -4.94 -3.92
C SER A 129 -12.18 -4.50 -2.46
N ILE A 130 -11.34 -5.01 -1.55
CA ILE A 130 -11.36 -4.60 -0.13
C ILE A 130 -10.95 -3.13 0.01
N LEU A 131 -9.90 -2.70 -0.70
CA LEU A 131 -9.42 -1.32 -0.65
C LEU A 131 -10.47 -0.32 -1.16
N ASN A 132 -11.29 -0.69 -2.15
CA ASN A 132 -12.42 0.14 -2.59
C ASN A 132 -13.49 0.32 -1.50
N ILE A 133 -13.73 -0.73 -0.70
CA ILE A 133 -14.64 -0.65 0.45
C ILE A 133 -14.04 0.28 1.51
N CYS A 134 -12.76 0.10 1.85
CA CYS A 134 -12.09 0.93 2.86
C CYS A 134 -12.01 2.41 2.46
N ASP A 135 -11.73 2.69 1.19
CA ASP A 135 -11.75 4.04 0.63
C ASP A 135 -13.12 4.71 0.82
N THR A 136 -14.20 3.99 0.50
CA THR A 136 -15.57 4.48 0.74
C THR A 136 -15.82 4.76 2.22
N MET A 137 -15.44 3.83 3.10
CA MET A 137 -15.59 3.99 4.55
C MET A 137 -14.84 5.22 5.08
N ILE A 138 -13.63 5.50 4.59
CA ILE A 138 -12.81 6.63 5.04
C ILE A 138 -13.36 7.96 4.54
N LYS A 139 -13.87 8.01 3.30
CA LYS A 139 -14.53 9.18 2.72
C LYS A 139 -15.81 9.55 3.46
N GLU A 140 -16.60 8.56 3.83
CA GLU A 140 -17.90 8.77 4.47
C GLU A 140 -17.79 8.88 6.00
N TYR A 141 -16.61 8.67 6.57
CA TYR A 141 -16.41 8.71 8.01
C TYR A 141 -16.69 10.11 8.57
N HIS A 142 -17.65 10.16 9.49
CA HIS A 142 -18.00 11.36 10.27
C HIS A 142 -18.07 11.05 11.78
N GLY A 143 -17.54 9.88 12.16
CA GLY A 143 -17.58 9.32 13.52
C GLY A 143 -18.98 8.91 13.97
N ARG A 144 -19.06 7.87 14.81
CA ARG A 144 -20.34 7.48 15.41
C ARG A 144 -20.84 8.54 16.39
N LYS A 145 -22.03 9.11 16.16
CA LYS A 145 -22.67 10.08 17.08
C LYS A 145 -23.83 9.51 17.90
N GLY A 146 -24.23 8.27 17.66
CA GLY A 146 -25.38 7.64 18.32
C GLY A 146 -25.64 6.19 17.90
N GLY A 147 -26.88 5.88 17.53
CA GLY A 147 -27.42 4.54 17.27
C GLY A 147 -26.76 3.76 16.13
N ALA A 148 -27.30 2.58 15.82
CA ALA A 148 -26.70 1.63 14.88
C ALA A 148 -26.44 2.22 13.47
N ASN A 149 -27.20 3.24 13.07
CA ASN A 149 -27.09 3.91 11.78
C ASN A 149 -26.26 5.21 11.82
N ASP A 150 -25.74 5.62 12.99
CA ASP A 150 -25.19 6.97 13.19
C ASP A 150 -23.69 7.06 12.91
N GLY A 151 -23.20 6.40 11.85
CA GLY A 151 -21.80 6.43 11.41
C GLY A 151 -20.93 5.29 11.97
N LEU A 152 -19.74 5.14 11.38
CA LEU A 152 -18.74 4.10 11.71
C LEU A 152 -17.97 4.43 12.99
N LEU A 153 -17.54 3.40 13.72
CA LEU A 153 -16.53 3.55 14.78
C LEU A 153 -15.15 3.84 14.16
N SER A 154 -14.32 4.67 14.80
CA SER A 154 -12.96 4.94 14.31
C SER A 154 -12.14 3.66 14.13
N SER A 155 -12.33 2.68 15.02
CA SER A 155 -11.67 1.38 14.96
C SER A 155 -12.04 0.54 13.73
N GLU A 156 -13.15 0.84 13.05
CA GLU A 156 -13.55 0.11 11.83
C GLU A 156 -12.70 0.50 10.62
N LEU A 157 -12.07 1.68 10.63
CA LEU A 157 -11.20 2.12 9.53
C LEU A 157 -9.91 1.28 9.44
N PRO A 158 -9.07 1.15 10.49
CA PRO A 158 -7.91 0.28 10.43
C PRO A 158 -8.30 -1.20 10.30
N ALA A 159 -9.40 -1.64 10.91
CA ALA A 159 -9.90 -3.00 10.74
C ALA A 159 -10.33 -3.32 9.30
N CYS A 160 -10.75 -2.33 8.50
CA CYS A 160 -10.98 -2.53 7.09
C CYS A 160 -9.67 -2.81 6.35
N VAL A 161 -8.63 -2.02 6.60
CA VAL A 161 -7.31 -2.19 5.98
C VAL A 161 -6.68 -3.54 6.38
N GLU A 162 -6.81 -3.97 7.63
CA GLU A 162 -6.34 -5.27 8.10
C GLU A 162 -6.91 -6.44 7.28
N ARG A 163 -8.13 -6.33 6.72
CA ARG A 163 -8.70 -7.39 5.87
C ARG A 163 -7.93 -7.60 4.57
N VAL A 164 -7.10 -6.65 4.17
CA VAL A 164 -6.20 -6.74 3.01
C VAL A 164 -5.05 -7.73 3.28
N ASP A 165 -4.68 -7.97 4.54
CA ASP A 165 -3.55 -8.84 4.91
C ASP A 165 -3.75 -10.29 4.46
N LYS A 166 -4.97 -10.83 4.58
CA LYS A 166 -5.21 -12.23 4.24
C LYS A 166 -4.88 -12.54 2.77
N PRO A 167 -5.48 -11.89 1.76
CA PRO A 167 -5.12 -12.14 0.37
C PRO A 167 -3.64 -11.82 0.08
N PHE A 168 -3.07 -10.80 0.72
CA PHE A 168 -1.63 -10.52 0.61
C PHE A 168 -0.76 -11.70 1.07
N ILE A 169 -1.05 -12.29 2.25
CA ILE A 169 -0.32 -13.43 2.81
C ILE A 169 -0.51 -14.68 1.95
N ASP A 170 -1.74 -14.92 1.46
CA ASP A 170 -2.03 -16.08 0.61
C ASP A 170 -1.19 -16.02 -0.69
N CYS A 171 -1.09 -14.84 -1.33
CA CYS A 171 -0.21 -14.64 -2.48
C CYS A 171 1.28 -14.75 -2.11
N TRP A 172 1.72 -14.15 -1.00
CA TRP A 172 3.09 -14.23 -0.50
C TRP A 172 3.58 -15.67 -0.34
N LEU A 173 2.77 -16.53 0.29
CA LEU A 173 3.08 -17.95 0.49
C LEU A 173 3.20 -18.69 -0.86
N GLY A 174 2.33 -18.37 -1.82
CA GLY A 174 2.40 -18.91 -3.17
C GLY A 174 3.70 -18.54 -3.89
N LEU A 175 4.10 -17.26 -3.84
CA LEU A 175 5.33 -16.76 -4.48
C LEU A 175 6.59 -17.31 -3.82
N LEU A 176 6.58 -17.46 -2.49
CA LEU A 176 7.66 -18.05 -1.72
C LEU A 176 7.88 -19.52 -2.12
N ALA A 177 6.80 -20.30 -2.23
CA ALA A 177 6.86 -21.72 -2.58
C ALA A 177 7.43 -21.97 -3.99
N MET A 178 7.33 -20.98 -4.90
CA MET A 178 7.88 -21.06 -6.25
C MET A 178 9.19 -20.28 -6.44
N GLU A 179 9.77 -19.74 -5.36
CA GLU A 179 11.02 -18.98 -5.36
C GLU A 179 11.03 -17.78 -6.34
N ALA A 180 9.88 -17.13 -6.54
CA ALA A 180 9.71 -16.01 -7.47
C ALA A 180 10.29 -14.70 -6.93
N LYS A 181 11.62 -14.62 -6.74
CA LYS A 181 12.29 -13.52 -6.02
C LYS A 181 11.80 -12.11 -6.40
N LYS A 182 11.72 -11.80 -7.71
CA LYS A 182 11.27 -10.49 -8.18
C LYS A 182 9.84 -10.17 -7.71
N LEU A 183 8.90 -11.11 -7.90
CA LEU A 183 7.51 -10.92 -7.48
C LEU A 183 7.39 -10.90 -5.94
N LEU A 184 8.27 -11.63 -5.24
CA LEU A 184 8.33 -11.63 -3.79
C LEU A 184 8.74 -10.26 -3.24
N ASP A 185 9.76 -9.63 -3.84
CA ASP A 185 10.21 -8.28 -3.48
C ASP A 185 9.10 -7.23 -3.73
N GLU A 186 8.39 -7.35 -4.85
CA GLU A 186 7.23 -6.50 -5.18
C GLU A 186 6.09 -6.69 -4.18
N ASN A 187 5.76 -7.95 -3.85
CA ASN A 187 4.73 -8.27 -2.87
C ASN A 187 5.12 -7.77 -1.47
N PHE A 188 6.40 -7.83 -1.09
CA PHE A 188 6.89 -7.26 0.16
C PHE A 188 6.67 -5.74 0.24
N ALA A 189 6.93 -5.01 -0.84
CA ALA A 189 6.67 -3.58 -0.92
C ALA A 189 5.16 -3.24 -0.78
N VAL A 190 4.29 -4.08 -1.36
CA VAL A 190 2.85 -4.00 -1.14
C VAL A 190 2.51 -4.22 0.34
N GLY A 191 3.07 -5.26 0.97
CA GLY A 191 2.87 -5.54 2.40
C GLY A 191 3.26 -4.38 3.31
N MET A 192 4.43 -3.77 3.09
CA MET A 192 4.82 -2.56 3.82
C MET A 192 3.81 -1.41 3.68
N SER A 193 3.21 -1.29 2.49
CA SER A 193 2.22 -0.25 2.19
C SER A 193 0.85 -0.56 2.80
N VAL A 194 0.49 -1.84 2.95
CA VAL A 194 -0.68 -2.27 3.74
C VAL A 194 -0.49 -1.88 5.21
N THR A 195 0.67 -2.21 5.80
CA THR A 195 1.01 -1.83 7.18
C THR A 195 0.97 -0.31 7.38
N LEU A 196 1.49 0.46 6.42
CA LEU A 196 1.42 1.93 6.44
C LEU A 196 -0.02 2.43 6.52
N ASN A 197 -0.90 1.92 5.66
CA ASN A 197 -2.30 2.33 5.61
C ASN A 197 -3.05 1.97 6.91
N PHE A 198 -2.79 0.78 7.46
CA PHE A 198 -3.34 0.38 8.76
C PHE A 198 -2.91 1.34 9.87
N CYS A 199 -1.64 1.71 9.90
CA CYS A 199 -1.09 2.60 10.92
C CYS A 199 -1.61 4.03 10.79
N LEU A 200 -1.72 4.57 9.57
CA LEU A 200 -2.33 5.88 9.33
C LEU A 200 -3.80 5.89 9.75
N ALA A 201 -4.59 4.89 9.34
CA ALA A 201 -6.00 4.76 9.72
C ALA A 201 -6.20 4.63 11.24
N SER A 202 -5.21 4.09 11.95
CA SER A 202 -5.22 3.98 13.42
C SER A 202 -4.92 5.31 14.15
N THR A 203 -4.70 6.41 13.42
CA THR A 203 -4.43 7.74 13.99
C THR A 203 -5.59 8.73 13.86
N ILE A 204 -6.71 8.32 13.24
CA ILE A 204 -8.00 9.04 13.29
C ILE A 204 -8.60 8.91 14.69
#